data_AF-A0A2T4DHC0-F1
#
_entry.id   AF-A0A2T4DHC0-F1
#
_cell.length_a   1.000
_cell.length_b   1.000
_cell.length_c   1.000
_cell.angle_alpha   90.00
_cell.angle_beta   90.00
_cell.angle_gamma   90.00
#
_symmetry.space_group_name_H-M   'P 1'
#
loop_
_entity.id
_entity.type
_entity.pdbx_description
1 polymer ?
#
loop_
_entity_poly.entity_id
_entity_poly.type
_entity_poly.pdbx_seq_one_letter_code
_entity_poly.pdbx_strand_id
1 'polypeptide(L)'
;MLGEISDPRFTNHFGSAEDLADILAEHDMGQPDVVISGIPFSKMPEPVATRVAQAVRDNLAEGGHFIAYQFRRDVVNITEPIMGAATSSALEIRNIPPMRVYKWCKSGDG
;
A
#
# COMPACT_ATOMS: atom_id res chain seq x y z
N MET A 1 1.17 -21.52 -8.64
CA MET A 1 0.04 -20.65 -8.21
C MET A 1 0.34 -20.15 -6.80
N LEU A 2 -0.21 -19.01 -6.34
CA LEU A 2 0.11 -18.50 -4.98
C LEU A 2 -0.18 -19.52 -3.86
N GLY A 3 -1.21 -20.35 -4.02
CA GLY A 3 -1.56 -21.41 -3.07
C GLY A 3 -0.59 -22.60 -2.98
N GLU A 4 0.47 -22.63 -3.80
CA GLU A 4 1.51 -23.67 -3.75
C GLU A 4 2.72 -23.23 -2.88
N ILE A 5 2.74 -21.97 -2.44
CA ILE A 5 3.78 -21.45 -1.57
C ILE A 5 3.56 -22.03 -0.16
N SER A 6 4.48 -22.89 0.28
CA SER A 6 4.41 -23.59 1.57
C SER A 6 5.21 -22.91 2.69
N ASP A 7 5.50 -21.61 2.57
CA ASP A 7 6.24 -20.85 3.59
C ASP A 7 5.27 -20.45 4.72
N PRO A 8 5.55 -20.79 5.99
CA PRO A 8 4.65 -20.47 7.11
C PRO A 8 4.51 -18.97 7.38
N ARG A 9 5.35 -18.12 6.79
CA ARG A 9 5.26 -16.65 6.87
C ARG A 9 4.35 -16.06 5.79
N PHE A 10 3.89 -16.87 4.84
CA PHE A 10 3.07 -16.43 3.73
C PHE A 10 1.60 -16.77 3.97
N THR A 11 0.77 -15.72 3.98
CA THR A 11 -0.69 -15.84 4.06
C THR A 11 -1.28 -15.37 2.73
N ASN A 12 -1.95 -16.27 2.02
CA ASN A 12 -2.72 -15.91 0.84
C ASN A 12 -4.15 -15.54 1.25
N HIS A 13 -4.60 -14.33 0.92
CA HIS A 13 -5.95 -13.87 1.19
C HIS A 13 -6.60 -13.35 -0.10
N PHE A 14 -7.87 -13.70 -0.31
CA PHE A 14 -8.66 -13.23 -1.44
C PHE A 14 -9.77 -12.31 -0.93
N GLY A 15 -9.60 -11.00 -1.13
CA GLY A 15 -10.50 -9.97 -0.64
C GLY A 15 -10.18 -8.59 -1.22
N SER A 16 -10.95 -7.57 -0.84
CA SER A 16 -10.66 -6.19 -1.22
C SER A 16 -9.60 -5.58 -0.30
N ALA A 17 -8.69 -4.78 -0.85
CA ALA A 17 -7.76 -4.00 -0.04
C ALA A 17 -8.45 -2.89 0.78
N GLU A 18 -9.72 -2.60 0.49
CA GLU A 18 -10.56 -1.71 1.30
C GLU A 18 -10.83 -2.29 2.69
N ASP A 19 -10.85 -3.62 2.82
CA ASP A 19 -11.21 -4.35 4.03
C ASP A 19 -9.97 -4.72 4.87
N LEU A 20 -8.85 -4.00 4.68
CA LEU A 20 -7.55 -4.35 5.28
C LEU A 20 -7.59 -4.57 6.79
N ALA A 21 -8.39 -3.78 7.52
CA ALA A 21 -8.55 -3.95 8.97
C ALA A 21 -9.10 -5.33 9.35
N ASP A 22 -10.15 -5.76 8.64
CA ASP A 22 -10.81 -7.05 8.89
C ASP A 22 -9.89 -8.20 8.48
N ILE A 23 -9.15 -8.04 7.39
CA ILE A 23 -8.18 -9.03 6.91
C ILE A 23 -7.05 -9.22 7.94
N LEU A 24 -6.49 -8.13 8.48
CA LEU A 24 -5.45 -8.23 9.51
C LEU A 24 -5.99 -8.93 10.78
N ALA A 25 -7.22 -8.61 11.18
CA ALA A 25 -7.86 -9.26 12.32
C ALA A 25 -8.14 -10.75 12.07
N GLU A 26 -8.59 -11.14 10.86
CA GLU A 26 -8.85 -12.54 10.49
C GLU A 26 -7.61 -13.43 10.61
N HIS A 27 -6.42 -12.86 10.34
CA HIS A 27 -5.15 -13.58 10.40
C HIS A 27 -4.36 -13.33 11.70
N ASP A 28 -4.99 -12.75 12.72
CA ASP A 28 -4.35 -12.38 13.99
C ASP A 28 -3.06 -11.54 13.81
N MET A 29 -3.04 -10.68 12.78
CA MET A 29 -1.91 -9.81 12.44
C MET A 29 -2.09 -8.44 13.09
N GLY A 30 -1.00 -7.92 13.67
CA GLY A 30 -0.93 -6.55 14.15
C GLY A 30 -0.85 -5.53 13.02
N GLN A 31 -0.65 -4.26 13.39
CA GLN A 31 -0.41 -3.19 12.44
C GLN A 31 0.87 -3.44 11.64
N PRO A 32 0.83 -3.50 10.29
CA PRO A 32 2.02 -3.73 9.49
C PRO A 32 3.02 -2.58 9.56
N ASP A 33 4.31 -2.92 9.63
CA ASP A 33 5.40 -1.97 9.47
C ASP A 33 5.55 -1.49 8.02
N VAL A 34 5.19 -2.33 7.05
CA VAL A 34 5.31 -2.03 5.62
C VAL A 34 4.14 -2.62 4.85
N VAL A 35 3.50 -1.79 4.01
CA VAL A 35 2.51 -2.23 3.02
C VAL A 35 3.06 -1.95 1.62
N ILE A 36 3.11 -2.98 0.79
CA ILE A 36 3.57 -2.88 -0.59
C ILE A 36 2.38 -3.12 -1.52
N SER A 37 2.06 -2.15 -2.39
CA SER A 37 0.91 -2.23 -3.30
C SER A 37 1.32 -2.13 -4.76
N GLY A 38 0.91 -3.15 -5.53
CA GLY A 38 0.94 -3.17 -6.99
C GLY A 38 -0.40 -2.84 -7.64
N ILE A 39 -1.37 -2.35 -6.87
CA ILE A 39 -2.71 -2.03 -7.38
C ILE A 39 -2.60 -0.82 -8.33
N PRO A 40 -3.22 -0.84 -9.52
CA PRO A 40 -3.19 0.30 -10.43
C PRO A 40 -4.20 1.36 -9.99
N PHE A 41 -3.89 2.17 -8.96
CA PHE A 41 -4.78 3.22 -8.44
C PHE A 41 -5.31 4.15 -9.55
N SER A 42 -4.49 4.46 -10.57
CA SER A 42 -4.88 5.27 -11.74
C SER A 42 -5.98 4.66 -12.63
N LYS A 43 -6.24 3.35 -12.51
CA LYS A 43 -7.26 2.61 -13.26
C LYS A 43 -8.52 2.33 -12.44
N MET A 44 -8.49 2.65 -11.14
CA MET A 44 -9.60 2.40 -10.23
C MET A 44 -10.53 3.62 -10.18
N PRO A 45 -11.82 3.42 -9.87
CA PRO A 45 -12.69 4.53 -9.50
C PRO A 45 -12.08 5.26 -8.30
N GLU A 46 -12.01 6.58 -8.37
CA GLU A 46 -11.41 7.43 -7.34
C GLU A 46 -11.92 7.13 -5.93
N PRO A 47 -13.24 6.92 -5.68
CA PRO A 47 -13.72 6.58 -4.34
C PRO A 47 -13.14 5.27 -3.78
N VAL A 48 -12.89 4.28 -4.63
CA VAL A 48 -12.30 2.98 -4.24
C VAL A 48 -10.82 3.19 -3.93
N ALA A 49 -10.11 3.89 -4.81
CA ALA A 49 -8.70 4.23 -4.63
C ALA A 49 -8.46 4.98 -3.30
N THR A 50 -9.34 5.94 -2.99
CA THR A 50 -9.35 6.69 -1.73
C THR A 50 -9.59 5.77 -0.53
N ARG A 51 -10.58 4.87 -0.58
CA ARG A 51 -10.85 3.94 0.52
C ARG A 51 -9.69 2.98 0.78
N VAL A 52 -9.05 2.46 -0.27
CA VAL A 52 -7.85 1.62 -0.12
C VAL A 52 -6.72 2.41 0.54
N ALA A 53 -6.43 3.63 0.07
CA ALA A 53 -5.40 4.47 0.69
C ALA A 53 -5.72 4.76 2.15
N GLN A 54 -6.98 5.07 2.47
CA GLN A 54 -7.44 5.32 3.84
C GLN A 54 -7.24 4.08 4.73
N ALA A 55 -7.66 2.91 4.26
CA ALA A 55 -7.50 1.65 4.99
C ALA A 55 -6.03 1.35 5.28
N VAL A 56 -5.12 1.58 4.32
CA VAL A 56 -3.69 1.41 4.55
C VAL A 56 -3.17 2.37 5.61
N ARG A 57 -3.51 3.67 5.54
CA ARG A 57 -3.05 4.68 6.50
C ARG A 57 -3.47 4.35 7.94
N ASP A 58 -4.72 3.93 8.10
CA ASP A 58 -5.31 3.73 9.43
C ASP A 58 -4.74 2.49 10.12
N ASN A 59 -4.34 1.48 9.34
CA ASN A 59 -3.81 0.22 9.86
C ASN A 59 -2.27 0.16 9.90
N LEU A 60 -1.56 1.10 9.26
CA LEU A 60 -0.10 1.15 9.30
C LEU A 60 0.41 1.48 10.71
N ALA A 61 1.45 0.76 11.14
CA ALA A 61 2.15 1.06 12.39
C ALA A 61 2.72 2.49 12.36
N GLU A 62 2.91 3.08 13.54
CA GLU A 62 3.64 4.34 13.66
C GLU A 62 5.08 4.20 13.13
N GLY A 63 5.52 5.13 12.28
CA GLY A 63 6.78 5.01 11.55
C GLY A 63 6.78 3.97 10.42
N GLY A 64 5.64 3.29 10.19
CA GLY A 64 5.48 2.32 9.12
C GLY A 64 5.43 2.97 7.74
N HIS A 65 5.64 2.16 6.70
CA HIS A 65 5.81 2.61 5.33
C HIS A 65 4.80 2.04 4.35
N PHE A 66 4.15 2.92 3.58
CA PHE A 66 3.39 2.51 2.40
C PHE A 66 4.26 2.66 1.14
N ILE A 67 4.33 1.62 0.32
CA ILE A 67 5.11 1.57 -0.91
C ILE A 67 4.19 1.23 -2.06
N ALA A 68 3.92 2.20 -2.94
CA ALA A 68 3.19 1.96 -4.19
C ALA A 68 4.17 1.95 -5.36
N TYR A 69 4.19 0.87 -6.14
CA TYR A 69 4.98 0.79 -7.37
C TYR A 69 4.07 0.85 -8.60
N GLN A 70 4.03 1.98 -9.29
CA GLN A 70 3.16 2.21 -10.45
C GLN A 70 3.88 2.92 -11.60
N PHE A 71 3.41 2.69 -12.82
CA PHE A 71 3.98 3.27 -14.05
C PHE A 71 3.61 4.75 -14.28
N ARG A 72 2.51 5.27 -13.70
CA ARG A 72 2.01 6.64 -13.94
C ARG A 72 1.91 7.47 -12.66
N ARG A 73 2.08 8.80 -12.82
CA ARG A 73 2.14 9.80 -11.74
C ARG A 73 0.83 10.06 -11.02
N ASP A 74 -0.29 9.63 -11.60
CA ASP A 74 -1.64 10.04 -11.19
C ASP A 74 -2.03 9.54 -9.78
N VAL A 75 -1.29 8.58 -9.21
CA VAL A 75 -1.50 8.09 -7.84
C VAL A 75 -1.27 9.18 -6.78
N VAL A 76 -0.32 10.09 -7.03
CA VAL A 76 0.09 11.14 -6.08
C VAL A 76 -1.10 12.02 -5.69
N ASN A 77 -1.94 12.39 -6.65
CA ASN A 77 -3.10 13.26 -6.43
C ASN A 77 -4.18 12.62 -5.53
N ILE A 78 -4.27 11.29 -5.50
CA ILE A 78 -5.26 10.55 -4.71
C ILE A 78 -4.69 10.25 -3.32
N THR A 79 -3.40 9.91 -3.24
CA THR A 79 -2.78 9.44 -2.00
C THR A 79 -2.25 10.57 -1.12
N GLU A 80 -1.78 11.69 -1.67
CA GLU A 80 -1.23 12.80 -0.85
C GLU A 80 -2.25 13.46 0.09
N PRO A 81 -3.52 13.70 -0.30
CA PRO A 81 -4.53 14.25 0.62
C PRO A 81 -4.83 13.33 1.82
N ILE A 82 -4.50 12.04 1.70
CA ILE A 82 -4.82 11.01 2.69
C ILE A 82 -3.57 10.71 3.52
N MET A 83 -2.45 10.40 2.88
CA MET A 83 -1.21 9.96 3.54
C MET A 83 -0.30 11.13 3.96
N GLY A 84 -0.61 12.36 3.56
CA GLY A 84 0.33 13.48 3.59
C GLY A 84 1.33 13.44 2.44
N ALA A 85 2.24 14.40 2.41
CA ALA A 85 3.28 14.49 1.38
C ALA A 85 4.17 13.24 1.40
N ALA A 86 4.45 12.67 0.23
CA ALA A 86 5.35 11.51 0.14
C ALA A 86 6.74 11.88 0.66
N THR A 87 7.23 11.13 1.66
CA THR A 87 8.57 11.33 2.25
C THR A 87 9.68 11.14 1.20
N SER A 88 9.43 10.30 0.19
CA SER A 88 10.29 10.16 -0.98
C SER A 88 9.52 9.68 -2.20
N SER A 89 9.82 10.26 -3.37
CA SER A 89 9.41 9.73 -4.67
C SER A 89 10.67 9.46 -5.49
N ALA A 90 10.94 8.19 -5.78
CA ALA A 90 12.13 7.76 -6.53
C ALA A 90 11.71 7.05 -7.82
N LEU A 91 12.37 7.40 -8.92
CA LEU A 91 12.25 6.68 -10.19
C LEU A 91 13.28 5.55 -10.20
N GLU A 92 12.86 4.30 -10.02
CA GLU A 92 13.75 3.14 -9.96
C GLU A 92 13.98 2.56 -11.36
N ILE A 93 15.02 3.05 -12.04
CA ILE A 93 15.35 2.69 -13.44
C ILE A 93 15.91 1.26 -13.57
N ARG A 94 16.36 0.63 -12.47
CA ARG A 94 16.90 -0.76 -12.48
C ARG A 94 15.85 -1.86 -12.73
N ASN A 95 14.54 -1.53 -12.75
CA ASN A 95 13.48 -2.41 -13.23
C ASN A 95 12.97 -1.87 -14.58
N ILE A 96 13.30 -2.52 -15.71
CA ILE A 96 12.80 -2.14 -17.05
C ILE A 96 11.42 -2.79 -17.25
N PRO A 97 10.32 -2.06 -17.61
CA PRO A 97 10.19 -0.66 -18.03
C PRO A 97 9.97 0.30 -16.84
N PRO A 98 10.16 1.64 -16.99
CA PRO A 98 10.32 2.58 -15.87
C PRO A 98 9.12 2.56 -14.91
N MET A 99 9.32 1.98 -13.73
CA MET A 99 8.37 2.01 -12.62
C MET A 99 8.77 3.10 -11.62
N ARG A 100 7.78 3.89 -11.18
CA ARG A 100 7.96 4.88 -10.11
C ARG A 100 7.59 4.21 -8.80
N VAL A 101 8.44 4.41 -7.79
CA VAL A 101 8.20 3.93 -6.43
C VAL A 101 7.90 5.14 -5.56
N TYR A 102 6.77 5.09 -4.88
CA TYR A 102 6.34 6.09 -3.93
C TYR A 102 6.42 5.52 -2.53
N LYS A 103 7.02 6.25 -1.59
CA LYS A 103 7.19 5.83 -0.19
C LYS A 103 6.63 6.91 0.74
N TRP A 104 5.68 6.52 1.58
CA TRP A 104 5.15 7.34 2.67
C TRP A 104 5.60 6.78 4.02
N CYS A 105 5.83 7.63 5.01
CA CYS A 105 6.12 7.26 6.40
C CYS A 105 5.06 7.90 7.30
N LYS A 106 4.40 7.11 8.16
CA LYS A 106 3.44 7.63 9.14
C LYS A 106 4.19 8.32 10.27
N SER A 107 4.14 9.64 10.33
CA SER A 107 4.66 10.40 11.47
C SER A 107 3.77 10.17 12.70
N GLY A 108 4.39 9.95 13.86
CA GLY A 108 3.69 10.02 15.14
C GLY A 108 3.27 11.46 15.42
N ASP A 109 1.98 11.68 15.63
CA ASP A 109 1.52 12.92 16.25
C ASP A 109 1.91 12.84 17.73
N GLY A 110 2.89 13.65 18.13
CA GLY A 110 3.23 13.90 19.53
C GLY A 110 2.25 14.86 20.19
#